data_AF-C5KEA4-F1
#
_entry.id   AF-C5KEA4-F1
#
_cell.length_a   1.000
_cell.length_b   1.000
_cell.length_c   1.000
_cell.angle_alpha   90.00
_cell.angle_beta   90.00
_cell.angle_gamma   90.00
#
_symmetry.space_group_name_H-M   'P 1'
#
loop_
_entity.id
_entity.type
_entity.pdbx_description
1 polymer ?
#
loop_
_entity_poly.entity_id
_entity_poly.type
_entity_poly.pdbx_seq_one_letter_code
_entity_poly.pdbx_strand_id
1 'polypeptide(L)'
;MLMICSIIITVIMEASSHSWVINLVGDIKAGLPRMGLTTHQHPDQYYARPMCPLSSLDQCMGLPPPYKPLDESSLRPCRRAGTTGATNMHQRAEATRGSKLHVSWMGNGHTNSVSDGTCIVFKIAPYNEDPSWDNFTVLEKCLPFYHKNVSKDPTSADITIPADTEPGNYTVLYMWSKFDGVYYATCSDIIVH
;
A
#
# COMPACT_ATOMS: atom_id res chain seq x y z
N MET A 1 51.99 25.81 7.75
CA MET A 1 50.91 25.04 8.41
C MET A 1 49.58 25.52 7.85
N LEU A 2 49.03 24.83 6.85
CA LEU A 2 47.71 25.13 6.29
C LEU A 2 46.68 24.28 7.05
N MET A 3 45.77 24.91 7.80
CA MET A 3 44.58 24.25 8.34
C MET A 3 43.57 24.08 7.19
N ILE A 4 43.38 22.84 6.74
CA ILE A 4 42.30 22.49 5.83
C ILE A 4 41.05 22.32 6.70
N CYS A 5 40.16 23.32 6.64
CA CYS A 5 38.85 23.27 7.25
C CYS A 5 37.98 22.31 6.42
N SER A 6 37.89 21.04 6.83
CA SER A 6 36.98 20.08 6.23
C SER A 6 35.54 20.49 6.56
N ILE A 7 34.87 21.10 5.58
CA ILE A 7 33.42 21.29 5.61
C ILE A 7 32.80 19.90 5.48
N ILE A 8 32.37 19.32 6.60
CA ILE A 8 31.52 18.13 6.59
C ILE A 8 30.16 18.60 6.06
N ILE A 9 29.95 18.45 4.76
CA ILE A 9 28.63 18.56 4.15
C ILE A 9 27.83 17.37 4.67
N THR A 10 27.10 17.58 5.76
CA THR A 10 26.07 16.63 6.18
C THR A 10 25.00 16.68 5.12
N VAL A 11 25.03 15.71 4.19
CA VAL A 11 23.89 15.44 3.32
C VAL A 11 22.80 14.96 4.26
N ILE A 12 21.91 15.87 4.66
CA ILE A 12 20.65 15.52 5.30
C ILE A 12 19.89 14.78 4.22
N MET A 13 19.97 13.45 4.24
CA MET A 13 19.01 12.63 3.52
C MET A 13 17.67 12.90 4.18
N GLU A 14 16.85 13.73 3.54
CA GLU A 14 15.42 13.79 3.85
C GLU A 14 14.89 12.38 3.65
N ALA A 15 14.67 11.67 4.75
CA ALA A 15 14.03 10.37 4.74
C ALA A 15 12.60 10.59 4.23
N SER A 16 12.40 10.37 2.94
CA SER A 16 11.08 10.38 2.35
C SER A 16 10.27 9.29 3.05
N SER A 17 9.18 9.74 3.64
CA SER A 17 8.50 9.14 4.75
C SER A 17 7.21 8.51 4.23
N HIS A 18 7.07 7.19 4.11
CA HIS A 18 5.78 6.61 3.64
C HIS A 18 5.44 5.23 4.22
N SER A 19 4.22 4.77 3.99
CA SER A 19 3.60 3.61 4.65
C SER A 19 2.97 2.66 3.64
N TRP A 20 3.32 1.38 3.69
CA TRP A 20 2.97 0.42 2.64
C TRP A 20 2.79 -0.99 3.18
N VAL A 21 1.89 -1.76 2.57
CA VAL A 21 1.80 -3.21 2.81
C VAL A 21 3.07 -3.86 2.32
N ILE A 22 3.63 -4.72 3.15
CA ILE A 22 4.84 -5.48 2.83
C ILE A 22 4.48 -6.92 2.51
N ASN A 23 3.57 -7.52 3.26
CA ASN A 23 3.34 -8.96 3.18
C ASN A 23 1.88 -9.35 3.47
N LEU A 24 1.41 -10.36 2.74
CA LEU A 24 0.16 -11.06 3.01
C LEU A 24 0.50 -12.52 3.28
N VAL A 25 0.15 -13.04 4.45
CA VAL A 25 0.44 -14.40 4.86
C VAL A 25 -0.89 -15.12 5.04
N GLY A 26 -1.23 -15.98 4.07
CA GLY A 26 -2.35 -16.90 4.22
C GLY A 26 -1.94 -18.16 4.97
N ASP A 27 -2.92 -18.96 5.36
CA ASP A 27 -2.70 -20.23 6.09
C ASP A 27 -1.96 -21.29 5.25
N ILE A 28 -1.93 -21.12 3.92
CA ILE A 28 -1.25 -22.04 3.00
C ILE A 28 0.09 -21.45 2.54
N LYS A 29 0.09 -20.17 2.14
CA LYS A 29 1.28 -19.53 1.56
C LYS A 29 1.26 -18.01 1.71
N ALA A 30 2.45 -17.42 1.83
CA ALA A 30 2.64 -15.97 1.80
C ALA A 30 2.82 -15.42 0.37
N GLY A 31 2.46 -14.16 0.20
CA GLY A 31 2.60 -13.44 -1.06
C GLY A 31 2.86 -11.95 -0.86
N LEU A 32 3.20 -11.28 -1.96
CA LEU A 32 3.61 -9.89 -1.98
C LEU A 32 2.59 -9.03 -2.73
N PRO A 33 2.50 -7.73 -2.41
CA PRO A 33 1.72 -6.79 -3.22
C PRO A 33 2.27 -6.67 -4.63
N ARG A 34 1.50 -6.07 -5.54
CA ARG A 34 1.93 -5.67 -6.89
C ARG A 34 2.99 -4.58 -6.78
N MET A 35 4.26 -5.00 -6.81
CA MET A 35 5.41 -4.14 -6.58
C MET A 35 5.84 -3.44 -7.87
N GLY A 36 6.10 -2.14 -7.76
CA GLY A 36 6.66 -1.30 -8.81
C GLY A 36 8.14 -1.56 -9.07
N LEU A 37 8.76 -0.72 -9.90
CA LEU A 37 10.19 -0.73 -10.08
C LEU A 37 10.87 -0.10 -8.87
N THR A 38 11.88 -0.77 -8.33
CA THR A 38 12.74 -0.17 -7.30
C THR A 38 13.60 0.89 -7.96
N THR A 39 13.53 2.11 -7.44
CA THR A 39 14.54 3.13 -7.69
C THR A 39 15.20 3.41 -6.36
N HIS A 40 16.54 3.45 -6.31
CA HIS A 40 17.31 3.67 -5.08
C HIS A 40 16.91 4.96 -4.32
N GLN A 41 16.14 5.84 -4.94
CA GLN A 41 15.72 7.14 -4.41
C GLN A 41 14.31 7.14 -3.79
N HIS A 42 13.44 6.17 -4.11
CA HIS A 42 12.03 6.17 -3.69
C HIS A 42 11.49 4.74 -3.39
N PRO A 43 11.82 4.15 -2.21
CA PRO A 43 11.37 2.80 -1.84
C PRO A 43 9.84 2.68 -1.69
N ASP A 44 9.14 3.79 -1.59
CA ASP A 44 7.71 3.86 -1.29
C ASP A 44 6.88 3.57 -2.54
N GLN A 45 7.33 4.12 -3.68
CA GLN A 45 6.78 3.85 -5.02
C GLN A 45 6.99 2.40 -5.46
N TYR A 46 7.84 1.65 -4.77
CA TYR A 46 7.98 0.21 -4.97
C TYR A 46 6.77 -0.54 -4.41
N TYR A 47 6.29 -0.19 -3.21
CA TYR A 47 5.22 -0.95 -2.56
C TYR A 47 3.81 -0.35 -2.74
N ALA A 48 3.67 0.97 -2.62
CA ALA A 48 2.39 1.68 -2.72
C ALA A 48 2.52 2.90 -3.65
N ARG A 49 1.41 3.50 -4.05
CA ARG A 49 1.45 4.75 -4.83
C ARG A 49 0.28 5.66 -4.46
N PRO A 50 0.44 6.98 -4.66
CA PRO A 50 -0.68 7.92 -4.61
C PRO A 50 -1.75 7.56 -5.64
N MET A 51 -3.00 7.64 -5.22
CA MET A 51 -4.18 7.34 -6.03
C MET A 51 -5.27 8.39 -5.82
N CYS A 52 -6.22 8.39 -6.75
CA CYS A 52 -7.46 9.14 -6.69
C CYS A 52 -8.64 8.17 -6.79
N PRO A 53 -9.35 7.89 -5.68
CA PRO A 53 -10.56 7.06 -5.69
C PRO A 53 -11.79 7.83 -6.17
N LEU A 54 -11.63 9.10 -6.57
CA LEU A 54 -12.69 9.94 -7.11
C LEU A 54 -12.74 9.82 -8.63
N SER A 55 -13.79 10.38 -9.22
CA SER A 55 -14.09 10.23 -10.65
C SER A 55 -13.11 10.96 -11.58
N SER A 56 -12.38 11.97 -11.10
CA SER A 56 -11.38 12.70 -11.90
C SER A 56 -10.17 13.14 -11.10
N LEU A 57 -9.04 13.33 -11.79
CA LEU A 57 -7.79 13.76 -11.16
C LEU A 57 -7.94 15.11 -10.47
N ASP A 58 -8.65 16.06 -11.07
CA ASP A 58 -8.90 17.40 -10.54
C ASP A 58 -9.51 17.37 -9.13
N GLN A 59 -10.32 16.35 -8.82
CA GLN A 59 -10.93 16.18 -7.50
C GLN A 59 -9.92 15.74 -6.43
N CYS A 60 -8.73 15.30 -6.86
CA CYS A 60 -7.62 14.88 -6.02
C CYS A 60 -6.37 15.77 -6.19
N MET A 61 -6.47 16.86 -6.98
CA MET A 61 -5.37 17.82 -7.17
C MET A 61 -5.25 18.73 -5.95
N GLY A 62 -4.00 18.92 -5.48
CA GLY A 62 -3.70 19.67 -4.25
C GLY A 62 -2.56 19.08 -3.43
N LEU A 63 -1.84 18.07 -3.93
CA LEU A 63 -0.74 17.45 -3.19
C LEU A 63 0.34 18.49 -2.84
N PRO A 64 0.70 18.67 -1.56
CA PRO A 64 1.85 19.48 -1.22
C PRO A 64 3.13 18.81 -1.78
N PRO A 65 4.16 19.57 -2.15
CA PRO A 65 5.47 19.00 -2.45
C PRO A 65 5.94 18.04 -1.33
N PRO A 66 6.64 16.92 -1.64
CA PRO A 66 7.34 16.62 -2.89
C PRO A 66 6.56 15.70 -3.86
N TYR A 67 5.26 15.48 -3.64
CA TYR A 67 4.52 14.53 -4.47
C TYR A 67 4.41 14.99 -5.93
N LYS A 68 4.69 14.07 -6.85
CA LYS A 68 4.48 14.31 -8.28
C LYS A 68 2.98 14.43 -8.56
N PRO A 69 2.57 15.21 -9.59
CA PRO A 69 1.19 15.24 -10.04
C PRO A 69 0.68 13.83 -10.33
N LEU A 70 -0.58 13.57 -9.94
CA LEU A 70 -1.27 12.34 -10.30
C LEU A 70 -1.47 12.29 -11.83
N ASP A 71 -1.40 11.10 -12.42
CA ASP A 71 -1.73 10.86 -13.82
C ASP A 71 -2.97 9.97 -13.94
N GLU A 72 -3.46 9.71 -15.15
CA GLU A 72 -4.68 8.91 -15.35
C GLU A 72 -4.60 7.52 -14.70
N SER A 73 -3.40 6.95 -14.58
CA SER A 73 -3.24 5.66 -13.91
C SER A 73 -3.58 5.76 -12.42
N SER A 74 -3.44 6.92 -11.78
CA SER A 74 -3.82 7.14 -10.38
C SER A 74 -5.33 7.03 -10.14
N LEU A 75 -6.17 7.06 -11.18
CA LEU A 75 -7.61 6.74 -11.07
C LEU A 75 -7.88 5.24 -10.93
N ARG A 76 -6.84 4.40 -10.99
CA ARG A 76 -6.94 2.94 -10.84
C ARG A 76 -6.46 2.51 -9.45
N PRO A 77 -7.19 1.65 -8.72
CA PRO A 77 -6.82 1.21 -7.37
C PRO A 77 -5.54 0.38 -7.30
N CYS A 78 -5.16 -0.25 -8.41
CA CYS A 78 -4.01 -1.14 -8.46
C CYS A 78 -3.00 -0.66 -9.51
N ARG A 79 -1.76 -1.13 -9.40
CA ARG A 79 -0.89 -1.20 -10.58
C ARG A 79 -1.40 -2.32 -11.48
N ARG A 80 -1.40 -2.09 -12.80
CA ARG A 80 -1.86 -3.11 -13.75
C ARG A 80 -0.92 -4.30 -13.73
N ALA A 81 -1.50 -5.47 -13.55
CA ALA A 81 -0.79 -6.75 -13.54
C ALA A 81 0.07 -6.97 -14.79
N GLY A 82 1.28 -7.52 -14.61
CA GLY A 82 2.15 -7.91 -15.74
C GLY A 82 2.81 -6.73 -16.45
N THR A 83 2.57 -5.50 -16.01
CA THR A 83 3.32 -4.33 -16.47
C THR A 83 4.67 -4.24 -15.76
N THR A 84 5.54 -3.35 -16.24
CA THR A 84 6.82 -3.03 -15.56
C THR A 84 6.63 -2.59 -14.10
N GLY A 85 5.45 -2.06 -13.76
CA GLY A 85 5.08 -1.67 -12.40
C GLY A 85 4.44 -2.79 -11.56
N ALA A 86 4.29 -4.02 -12.06
CA ALA A 86 3.73 -5.13 -11.29
C ALA A 86 4.16 -6.47 -11.92
N THR A 87 5.46 -6.73 -11.92
CA THR A 87 6.02 -7.93 -12.57
C THR A 87 5.86 -9.20 -11.72
N ASN A 88 5.57 -9.04 -10.43
CA ASN A 88 5.58 -10.12 -9.45
C ASN A 88 4.23 -10.84 -9.28
N MET A 89 3.45 -10.96 -10.37
CA MET A 89 2.07 -11.47 -10.40
C MET A 89 1.87 -12.91 -9.90
N HIS A 90 2.95 -13.67 -9.75
CA HIS A 90 2.95 -15.06 -9.30
C HIS A 90 3.22 -15.21 -7.80
N GLN A 91 3.61 -14.14 -7.11
CA GLN A 91 3.90 -14.13 -5.68
C GLN A 91 2.62 -13.91 -4.87
N ARG A 92 1.70 -14.86 -4.97
CA ARG A 92 0.37 -14.78 -4.37
C ARG A 92 0.33 -15.46 -3.01
N ALA A 93 -0.37 -14.83 -2.07
CA ALA A 93 -0.74 -15.48 -0.83
C ALA A 93 -1.86 -16.49 -1.13
N GLU A 94 -1.90 -17.57 -0.36
CA GLU A 94 -2.92 -18.60 -0.51
C GLU A 94 -3.60 -18.83 0.83
N ALA A 95 -4.92 -18.73 0.83
CA ALA A 95 -5.73 -18.81 2.04
C ALA A 95 -6.97 -19.69 1.81
N THR A 96 -7.36 -20.43 2.83
CA THR A 96 -8.64 -21.15 2.84
C THR A 96 -9.77 -20.14 3.11
N ARG A 97 -10.91 -20.27 2.43
CA ARG A 97 -12.10 -19.48 2.78
C ARG A 97 -12.48 -19.64 4.26
N GLY A 98 -12.86 -18.55 4.91
CA GLY A 98 -13.12 -18.52 6.35
C GLY A 98 -11.85 -18.43 7.21
N SER A 99 -10.65 -18.53 6.63
CA SER A 99 -9.40 -18.38 7.36
C SER A 99 -8.99 -16.91 7.50
N LYS A 100 -7.98 -16.69 8.34
CA LYS A 100 -7.35 -15.40 8.52
C LYS A 100 -6.21 -15.23 7.52
N LEU A 101 -6.18 -14.09 6.87
CA LEU A 101 -5.05 -13.56 6.14
C LEU A 101 -4.32 -12.57 7.06
N HIS A 102 -3.11 -12.91 7.48
CA HIS A 102 -2.29 -11.99 8.26
C HIS A 102 -1.63 -10.97 7.32
N VAL A 103 -1.84 -9.69 7.58
CA VAL A 103 -1.37 -8.60 6.73
C VAL A 103 -0.50 -7.66 7.53
N SER A 104 0.65 -7.29 6.96
CA SER A 104 1.60 -6.38 7.60
C SER A 104 1.94 -5.20 6.71
N TRP A 105 2.02 -4.03 7.32
CA TRP A 105 2.37 -2.78 6.67
C TRP A 105 3.32 -1.97 7.55
N MET A 106 4.14 -1.12 6.93
CA MET A 106 4.91 -0.16 7.67
C MET A 106 4.01 1.02 8.00
N GLY A 107 3.72 1.23 9.28
CA GLY A 107 3.26 2.52 9.77
C GLY A 107 4.50 3.39 9.92
N ASN A 108 4.72 4.30 8.98
CA ASN A 108 5.80 5.26 9.17
C ASN A 108 5.36 6.24 10.24
N GLY A 109 6.23 6.44 11.24
CA GLY A 109 5.99 7.29 12.39
C GLY A 109 5.89 8.77 12.04
N HIS A 110 4.93 9.15 11.20
CA HIS A 110 4.34 10.49 11.15
C HIS A 110 3.60 10.72 12.47
N THR A 111 4.37 10.81 13.54
CA THR A 111 3.99 11.07 14.93
C THR A 111 3.54 12.52 15.13
N ASN A 112 3.54 13.34 14.08
CA ASN A 112 3.07 14.72 14.07
C ASN A 112 1.57 14.85 13.75
N SER A 113 0.74 13.88 14.14
CA SER A 113 -0.73 13.89 13.96
C SER A 113 -1.26 13.88 12.52
N VAL A 114 -0.39 13.80 11.50
CA VAL A 114 -0.80 13.85 10.07
C VAL A 114 -1.60 12.60 9.65
N SER A 115 -1.45 11.51 10.40
CA SER A 115 -2.21 10.27 10.22
C SER A 115 -3.35 10.11 11.26
N ASP A 116 -3.59 11.11 12.12
CA ASP A 116 -4.64 11.04 13.13
C ASP A 116 -6.02 11.05 12.48
N GLY A 117 -6.92 10.18 12.97
CA GLY A 117 -8.27 10.03 12.41
C GLY A 117 -8.31 9.31 11.05
N THR A 118 -7.18 8.77 10.60
CA THR A 118 -7.09 8.01 9.36
C THR A 118 -7.10 6.50 9.65
N CYS A 119 -7.55 5.70 8.69
CA CYS A 119 -7.58 4.24 8.85
C CYS A 119 -7.04 3.52 7.61
N ILE A 120 -6.63 2.29 7.84
CA ILE A 120 -6.40 1.30 6.80
C ILE A 120 -7.72 0.58 6.48
N VAL A 121 -8.02 0.49 5.19
CA VAL A 121 -9.16 -0.20 4.62
C VAL A 121 -8.64 -1.37 3.81
N PHE A 122 -9.23 -2.54 3.99
CA PHE A 122 -9.02 -3.69 3.12
C PHE A 122 -10.29 -4.02 2.35
N LYS A 123 -10.12 -4.31 1.06
CA LYS A 123 -11.21 -4.75 0.19
C LYS A 123 -10.76 -5.94 -0.67
N ILE A 124 -11.70 -6.68 -1.22
CA ILE A 124 -11.46 -7.83 -2.10
C ILE A 124 -12.35 -7.76 -3.34
N ALA A 125 -11.83 -8.22 -4.46
CA ALA A 125 -12.56 -8.40 -5.72
C ALA A 125 -12.08 -9.68 -6.43
N PRO A 126 -12.91 -10.32 -7.28
CA PRO A 126 -12.42 -11.32 -8.22
C PRO A 126 -11.22 -10.79 -9.02
N TYR A 127 -10.26 -11.65 -9.33
CA TYR A 127 -9.03 -11.22 -9.99
C TYR A 127 -9.31 -10.52 -11.31
N ASN A 128 -8.68 -9.36 -11.48
CA ASN A 128 -8.58 -8.64 -12.74
C ASN A 128 -7.17 -8.03 -12.83
N GLU A 129 -6.62 -7.97 -14.03
CA GLU A 129 -5.33 -7.32 -14.26
C GLU A 129 -5.34 -5.84 -13.87
N ASP A 130 -6.46 -5.16 -14.10
CA ASP A 130 -6.66 -3.74 -13.82
C ASP A 130 -8.09 -3.51 -13.31
N PRO A 131 -8.40 -3.81 -12.04
CA PRO A 131 -9.75 -3.65 -11.49
C PRO A 131 -10.11 -2.18 -11.29
N SER A 132 -11.39 -1.84 -11.43
CA SER A 132 -11.91 -0.51 -11.07
C SER A 132 -12.26 -0.45 -9.58
N TRP A 133 -12.43 0.75 -9.03
CA TRP A 133 -12.81 0.93 -7.61
C TRP A 133 -14.12 0.23 -7.24
N ASP A 134 -15.09 0.21 -8.15
CA ASP A 134 -16.42 -0.35 -7.93
C ASP A 134 -16.46 -1.89 -7.92
N ASN A 135 -15.36 -2.54 -8.32
CA ASN A 135 -15.26 -4.00 -8.30
C ASN A 135 -15.12 -4.57 -6.88
N PHE A 136 -14.76 -3.73 -5.90
CA PHE A 136 -14.28 -4.17 -4.60
C PHE A 136 -15.37 -4.17 -3.53
N THR A 137 -15.44 -5.29 -2.79
CA THR A 137 -16.23 -5.42 -1.56
C THR A 137 -15.33 -5.27 -0.34
N VAL A 138 -15.83 -4.65 0.72
CA VAL A 138 -15.03 -4.37 1.92
C VAL A 138 -14.80 -5.63 2.75
N LEU A 139 -13.53 -5.89 3.11
CA LEU A 139 -13.13 -6.87 4.12
C LEU A 139 -12.99 -6.23 5.50
N GLU A 140 -12.37 -5.05 5.55
CA GLU A 140 -12.16 -4.31 6.79
C GLU A 140 -12.24 -2.80 6.50
N LYS A 141 -12.92 -2.08 7.38
CA LYS A 141 -13.30 -0.67 7.22
C LYS A 141 -12.33 0.28 7.90
N CYS A 142 -11.72 -0.11 9.02
CA CYS A 142 -10.82 0.80 9.73
C CYS A 142 -9.89 0.04 10.69
N LEU A 143 -8.66 -0.22 10.22
CA LEU A 143 -7.54 -0.61 11.07
C LEU A 143 -6.66 0.58 11.41
N PRO A 144 -6.03 0.60 12.60
CA PRO A 144 -5.13 1.68 12.99
C PRO A 144 -3.93 1.73 12.05
N PHE A 145 -3.56 2.92 11.59
CA PHE A 145 -2.41 3.10 10.69
C PHE A 145 -1.07 2.72 11.34
N TYR A 146 -0.92 3.02 12.63
CA TYR A 146 0.28 2.76 13.40
C TYR A 146 -0.07 2.39 14.84
N HIS A 147 0.77 1.61 15.51
CA HIS A 147 0.69 1.42 16.96
C HIS A 147 1.57 2.45 17.67
N LYS A 148 0.96 3.27 18.55
CA LYS A 148 1.61 4.39 19.25
C LYS A 148 2.88 4.03 20.04
N ASN A 149 3.10 2.75 20.34
CA ASN A 149 4.21 2.27 21.16
C ASN A 149 5.35 1.65 20.36
N VAL A 150 5.30 1.69 19.02
CA VAL A 150 6.26 0.96 18.19
C VAL A 150 6.78 1.85 17.07
N SER A 151 8.00 2.34 17.24
CA SER A 151 8.62 3.29 16.31
C SER A 151 9.26 2.62 15.10
N LYS A 152 9.34 1.27 15.07
CA LYS A 152 10.07 0.51 14.03
C LYS A 152 9.49 -0.86 13.64
N ASP A 153 8.43 -1.36 14.30
CA ASP A 153 7.86 -2.65 13.90
C ASP A 153 6.76 -2.45 12.86
N PRO A 154 6.65 -3.40 11.89
CA PRO A 154 5.50 -3.43 11.00
C PRO A 154 4.21 -3.50 11.84
N THR A 155 3.28 -2.60 11.53
CA THR A 155 1.89 -2.69 12.01
C THR A 155 1.23 -3.85 11.27
N SER A 156 0.39 -4.61 11.94
CA SER A 156 -0.23 -5.78 11.33
C SER A 156 -1.63 -6.02 11.87
N ALA A 157 -2.38 -6.83 11.14
CA ALA A 157 -3.70 -7.29 11.53
C ALA A 157 -4.00 -8.64 10.88
N ASP A 158 -4.99 -9.33 11.43
CA ASP A 158 -5.61 -10.46 10.75
C ASP A 158 -6.92 -9.97 10.11
N ILE A 159 -7.05 -10.15 8.80
CA ILE A 159 -8.32 -9.94 8.09
C ILE A 159 -8.90 -11.30 7.72
N THR A 160 -10.21 -11.49 7.86
CA THR A 160 -10.85 -12.78 7.57
C THR A 160 -11.30 -12.81 6.11
N ILE A 161 -10.94 -13.86 5.38
CA ILE A 161 -11.56 -14.15 4.09
C ILE A 161 -12.95 -14.73 4.35
N PRO A 162 -14.04 -14.18 3.79
CA PRO A 162 -15.39 -14.69 4.04
C PRO A 162 -15.51 -16.18 3.71
N ALA A 163 -16.22 -16.93 4.54
CA ALA A 163 -16.35 -18.39 4.39
C ALA A 163 -17.15 -18.81 3.14
N ASP A 164 -17.98 -17.90 2.63
CA ASP A 164 -18.77 -18.01 1.40
C ASP A 164 -18.03 -17.52 0.14
N THR A 165 -16.75 -17.14 0.26
CA THR A 165 -15.92 -16.81 -0.90
C THR A 165 -15.73 -18.06 -1.77
N GLU A 166 -16.09 -17.96 -3.05
CA GLU A 166 -15.86 -19.05 -4.02
C GLU A 166 -14.35 -19.27 -4.23
N PRO A 167 -13.87 -20.53 -4.34
CA PRO A 167 -12.47 -20.80 -4.63
C PRO A 167 -12.01 -20.16 -5.95
N GLY A 168 -10.82 -19.57 -5.98
CA GLY A 168 -10.29 -18.93 -7.18
C GLY A 168 -9.26 -17.83 -6.92
N ASN A 169 -8.94 -17.07 -7.97
CA ASN A 169 -8.00 -15.95 -7.89
C ASN A 169 -8.75 -14.65 -7.51
N TYR A 170 -8.19 -13.91 -6.57
CA TYR A 170 -8.73 -12.63 -6.11
C TYR A 170 -7.65 -11.56 -6.06
N THR A 171 -8.09 -10.30 -6.06
CA THR A 171 -7.24 -9.13 -5.78
C THR A 171 -7.71 -8.48 -4.48
N VAL A 172 -6.80 -8.37 -3.52
CA VAL A 172 -7.00 -7.65 -2.26
C VAL A 172 -6.43 -6.26 -2.39
N LEU A 173 -7.25 -5.24 -2.16
CA LEU A 173 -6.87 -3.84 -2.10
C LEU A 173 -6.59 -3.45 -0.66
N TYR A 174 -5.43 -2.84 -0.44
CA TYR A 174 -5.12 -2.04 0.75
C TYR A 174 -5.24 -0.57 0.38
N MET A 175 -5.95 0.20 1.19
CA MET A 175 -6.11 1.64 1.00
C MET A 175 -5.97 2.39 2.32
N TRP A 176 -5.25 3.49 2.27
CA TRP A 176 -5.27 4.49 3.31
C TRP A 176 -6.43 5.45 3.07
N SER A 177 -7.35 5.54 4.02
CA SER A 177 -8.64 6.21 3.83
C SER A 177 -8.56 7.73 3.64
N LYS A 178 -7.48 8.39 4.09
CA LYS A 178 -7.19 9.81 3.82
C LYS A 178 -5.85 10.20 4.45
N PHE A 179 -4.93 10.82 3.72
CA PHE A 179 -3.78 11.54 4.28
C PHE A 179 -3.71 12.91 3.63
N ASP A 180 -4.10 13.97 4.33
CA ASP A 180 -4.06 15.33 3.76
C ASP A 180 -4.71 15.45 2.35
N GLY A 181 -5.84 14.75 2.15
CA GLY A 181 -6.54 14.71 0.86
C GLY A 181 -5.95 13.74 -0.19
N VAL A 182 -4.83 13.10 0.12
CA VAL A 182 -4.16 12.07 -0.69
C VAL A 182 -4.59 10.68 -0.26
N TYR A 183 -4.81 9.80 -1.22
CA TYR A 183 -5.06 8.38 -0.96
C TYR A 183 -3.86 7.58 -1.40
N TYR A 184 -3.52 6.57 -0.62
CA TYR A 184 -2.50 5.58 -0.97
C TYR A 184 -3.14 4.23 -1.08
N ALA A 185 -2.81 3.51 -2.13
CA ALA A 185 -3.26 2.15 -2.26
C ALA A 185 -2.20 1.25 -2.87
N THR A 186 -2.36 -0.03 -2.57
CA THR A 186 -1.66 -1.12 -3.23
C THR A 186 -2.58 -2.32 -3.29
N CYS A 187 -2.33 -3.21 -4.24
CA CYS A 187 -3.11 -4.42 -4.40
C CYS A 187 -2.21 -5.63 -4.34
N SER A 188 -2.73 -6.74 -3.82
CA SER A 188 -2.06 -8.03 -3.77
C SER A 188 -2.99 -9.07 -4.35
N ASP A 189 -2.47 -9.95 -5.20
CA ASP A 189 -3.26 -11.05 -5.71
C ASP A 189 -3.13 -12.26 -4.79
N ILE A 190 -4.25 -12.93 -4.55
CA ILE A 190 -4.34 -14.10 -3.67
C ILE A 190 -5.05 -15.25 -4.39
N ILE A 191 -4.87 -16.47 -3.89
CA ILE A 191 -5.65 -17.64 -4.25
C ILE A 191 -6.48 -18.04 -3.02
N VAL A 192 -7.79 -18.15 -3.21
CA VAL A 192 -8.72 -18.66 -2.20
C VAL A 192 -9.03 -20.12 -2.51
N HIS A 193 -8.92 -20.96 -1.49
CA HIS A 193 -9.22 -22.40 -1.54
C HIS A 193 -10.52 -22.72 -0.79
#